data_AF-A0A1F2UTC5-F1
#
_entry.id   AF-A0A1F2UTC5-F1
#
_cell.length_a   1.000
_cell.length_b   1.000
_cell.length_c   1.000
_cell.angle_alpha   90.00
_cell.angle_beta   90.00
_cell.angle_gamma   90.00
#
_symmetry.space_group_name_H-M   'P 1'
#
loop_
_entity.id
_entity.type
_entity.pdbx_description
1 polymer ?
#
loop_
_entity_poly.entity_id
_entity_poly.type
_entity_poly.pdbx_seq_one_letter_code
_entity_poly.pdbx_strand_id
1 'polypeptide(L)'
;MMTTLRTFALASQLLLVPALGALAAPPDAGDLITRAVRRFEALNDYTCVLTREELIGDKLVRQENIIYKFRKPFSVYMKWTTGKEKGIEVIFPKPGRQDRLVAHLGKFNIILCGFRSGKPGL
;
A
#
# COMPACT_ATOMS: atom_id res chain seq x y z
N MET A 1 -13.85 76.22 -7.00
CA MET A 1 -13.66 76.02 -8.45
C MET A 1 -12.23 75.55 -8.67
N MET A 2 -12.05 74.39 -9.33
CA MET A 2 -10.81 73.84 -9.93
C MET A 2 -9.70 73.21 -9.06
N THR A 3 -9.91 71.91 -8.78
CA THR A 3 -9.08 70.73 -9.14
C THR A 3 -7.68 70.90 -9.75
N THR A 4 -6.70 70.16 -9.20
CA THR A 4 -5.53 69.56 -9.90
C THR A 4 -5.13 68.24 -9.19
N LEU A 5 -5.88 67.14 -9.36
CA LEU A 5 -5.58 66.02 -10.27
C LEU A 5 -4.09 65.64 -10.41
N ARG A 6 -3.58 64.81 -9.49
CA ARG A 6 -2.32 64.05 -9.67
C ARG A 6 -2.63 62.67 -10.21
N THR A 7 -2.18 62.46 -11.43
CA THR A 7 -2.24 61.28 -12.27
C THR A 7 -1.61 60.07 -11.55
N PHE A 8 -2.43 59.15 -11.04
CA PHE A 8 -2.00 57.79 -10.69
C PHE A 8 -2.27 56.89 -11.90
N ALA A 9 -1.37 56.94 -12.88
CA ALA A 9 -1.25 55.92 -13.89
C ALA A 9 -0.34 54.81 -13.34
N LEU A 10 -0.92 53.74 -12.81
CA LEU A 10 -0.18 52.52 -12.50
C LEU A 10 -1.04 51.29 -12.82
N ALA A 11 -0.72 50.74 -13.98
CA ALA A 11 -0.63 49.30 -14.24
C ALA A 11 -1.89 48.47 -13.94
N SER A 12 -2.89 48.63 -14.80
CA SER A 12 -3.69 47.49 -15.23
C SER A 12 -2.79 46.58 -16.08
N GLN A 13 -2.08 45.65 -15.42
CA GLN A 13 -1.38 44.55 -16.06
C GLN A 13 -1.96 43.23 -15.57
N LEU A 14 -3.02 42.81 -16.27
CA LEU A 14 -3.25 41.47 -16.81
C LEU A 14 -2.25 40.39 -16.33
N LEU A 15 -2.53 39.75 -15.19
CA LEU A 15 -1.95 38.43 -14.87
C LEU A 15 -2.78 37.36 -15.58
N LEU A 16 -2.58 37.22 -16.89
CA LEU A 16 -2.90 35.99 -17.61
C LEU A 16 -1.85 34.95 -17.17
N VAL A 17 -2.11 34.27 -16.05
CA VAL A 17 -1.39 33.06 -15.69
C VAL A 17 -1.70 32.04 -16.78
N PRO A 18 -0.74 31.62 -17.63
CA PRO A 18 -1.01 30.46 -18.44
C PRO A 18 -1.07 29.30 -17.45
N ALA A 19 -2.27 28.75 -17.26
CA ALA A 19 -2.44 27.40 -16.75
C ALA A 19 -1.88 26.44 -17.83
N LEU A 20 -0.57 26.51 -18.07
CA LEU A 20 0.16 25.52 -18.81
C LEU A 20 0.35 24.36 -17.84
N GLY A 21 -0.75 23.66 -17.57
CA GLY A 21 -0.68 22.31 -17.08
C GLY A 21 0.10 21.54 -18.13
N ALA A 22 1.41 21.41 -17.93
CA ALA A 22 2.23 20.52 -18.71
C ALA A 22 1.59 19.15 -18.54
N LEU A 23 0.89 18.69 -19.58
CA LEU A 23 0.45 17.31 -19.70
C LEU A 23 1.74 16.51 -19.91
N ALA A 24 2.48 16.30 -18.82
CA ALA A 24 3.70 15.51 -18.83
C ALA A 24 3.32 14.16 -19.46
N ALA A 25 4.06 13.77 -20.49
CA ALA A 25 3.88 12.46 -21.11
C ALA A 25 3.84 11.41 -19.99
N PRO A 26 2.91 10.44 -20.08
CA PRO A 26 2.81 9.42 -19.05
C PRO A 26 4.19 8.78 -18.85
N PRO A 27 4.65 8.63 -17.60
CA PRO A 27 5.94 8.03 -17.33
C PRO A 27 6.02 6.65 -17.97
N ASP A 28 7.18 6.32 -18.53
CA ASP A 28 7.40 4.99 -19.08
C ASP A 28 7.15 3.91 -18.02
N ALA A 29 6.35 2.91 -18.39
CA ALA A 29 5.93 1.86 -17.48
C ALA A 29 7.12 0.97 -17.05
N GLY A 30 8.06 0.72 -17.97
CA GLY A 30 9.27 -0.07 -17.69
C GLY A 30 10.18 0.63 -16.68
N ASP A 31 10.38 1.94 -16.83
CA ASP A 31 11.11 2.77 -15.89
C ASP A 31 10.45 2.79 -14.51
N LEU A 32 9.11 2.89 -14.46
CA LEU A 32 8.38 2.85 -13.20
C LEU A 32 8.56 1.54 -12.46
N ILE A 33 8.42 0.39 -13.15
CA ILE A 33 8.62 -0.93 -12.56
C ILE A 33 10.07 -1.08 -12.08
N THR A 34 11.05 -0.69 -12.89
CA THR A 34 12.47 -0.76 -12.54
C THR A 34 12.77 0.05 -11.27
N ARG A 35 12.23 1.27 -11.16
CA ARG A 35 12.37 2.09 -9.94
C ARG A 35 11.66 1.46 -8.75
N ALA A 36 10.48 0.87 -8.94
CA ALA A 36 9.72 0.23 -7.88
C ALA A 36 10.48 -0.99 -7.30
N VAL A 37 11.03 -1.85 -8.17
CA VAL A 37 11.85 -3.01 -7.79
C VAL A 37 13.06 -2.55 -6.97
N ARG A 38 13.84 -1.58 -7.47
CA ARG A 38 15.02 -1.05 -6.74
C ARG A 38 14.66 -0.49 -5.37
N ARG A 39 13.54 0.25 -5.27
CA ARG A 39 13.06 0.76 -3.98
C ARG A 39 12.65 -0.37 -3.05
N PHE A 40 11.94 -1.37 -3.56
CA PHE A 40 11.56 -2.54 -2.78
C PHE A 40 12.77 -3.36 -2.28
N GLU A 41 13.81 -3.49 -3.10
CA GLU A 41 15.08 -4.12 -2.71
C GLU A 41 15.79 -3.40 -1.56
N ALA A 42 15.67 -2.08 -1.48
CA ALA A 42 16.24 -1.28 -0.38
C ALA A 42 15.41 -1.32 0.92
N LEU A 43 14.12 -1.66 0.86
CA LEU A 43 13.26 -1.75 2.04
C LEU A 43 13.59 -2.98 2.89
N ASN A 44 13.73 -2.81 4.20
CA ASN A 44 13.90 -3.95 5.13
C ASN A 44 12.56 -4.47 5.64
N ASP A 45 11.60 -3.58 5.85
CA ASP A 45 10.26 -3.86 6.35
C ASP A 45 9.27 -2.78 5.91
N TYR A 46 7.98 -3.07 6.08
CA TYR A 46 6.90 -2.09 6.00
C TYR A 46 5.66 -2.57 6.75
N THR A 47 4.80 -1.63 7.11
CA THR A 47 3.47 -1.90 7.65
C THR A 47 2.43 -1.23 6.77
N CYS A 48 1.36 -1.94 6.43
CA CYS A 48 0.23 -1.40 5.71
C CYS A 48 -1.09 -1.97 6.25
N VAL A 49 -2.19 -1.35 5.82
CA VAL A 49 -3.54 -1.85 6.02
C VAL A 49 -4.03 -2.36 4.66
N LEU A 50 -4.34 -3.65 4.58
CA LEU A 50 -4.82 -4.28 3.36
C LEU A 50 -6.35 -4.34 3.36
N THR A 51 -6.90 -4.16 2.17
CA THR A 51 -8.27 -4.52 1.81
C THR A 51 -8.19 -5.62 0.77
N ARG A 52 -8.88 -6.73 0.99
CA ARG A 52 -8.94 -7.90 0.09
C ARG A 52 -10.36 -8.04 -0.42
N GLU A 53 -10.51 -8.17 -1.72
CA GLU A 53 -11.74 -8.59 -2.37
C GLU A 53 -11.48 -9.88 -3.13
N GLU A 54 -12.35 -10.86 -2.96
CA GLU A 54 -12.21 -12.16 -3.56
C GLU A 54 -13.57 -12.65 -4.06
N LEU A 55 -13.62 -13.11 -5.31
CA LEU A 55 -14.80 -13.75 -5.87
C LEU A 55 -14.67 -15.26 -5.68
N ILE A 56 -15.52 -15.83 -4.82
CA ILE A 56 -15.55 -17.27 -4.52
C ILE A 56 -16.87 -17.84 -5.07
N GLY A 57 -16.80 -18.52 -6.21
CA GLY A 57 -17.99 -18.87 -6.98
C GLY A 57 -18.73 -17.60 -7.40
N ASP A 58 -20.02 -17.51 -7.08
CA ASP A 58 -20.85 -16.34 -7.39
C ASP A 58 -20.89 -15.30 -6.26
N LYS A 59 -20.01 -15.43 -5.26
CA LYS A 59 -20.02 -14.57 -4.07
C LYS A 59 -18.78 -13.69 -4.00
N LEU A 60 -18.98 -12.38 -4.02
CA LEU A 60 -17.94 -11.40 -3.70
C LEU A 60 -17.77 -11.31 -2.18
N VAL A 61 -16.59 -11.67 -1.70
CA VAL A 61 -16.18 -11.61 -0.30
C VAL A 61 -15.19 -10.48 -0.15
N ARG A 62 -15.51 -9.51 0.70
CA ARG A 62 -14.66 -8.37 1.01
C ARG A 62 -14.18 -8.44 2.46
N GLN A 63 -12.88 -8.30 2.66
CA GLN A 63 -12.22 -8.21 3.95
C GLN A 63 -11.47 -6.89 4.02
N GLU A 64 -11.79 -6.09 5.02
CA GLU A 64 -11.19 -4.78 5.24
C GLU A 64 -10.35 -4.77 6.52
N ASN A 65 -9.47 -3.78 6.63
CA ASN A 65 -8.66 -3.50 7.81
C ASN A 65 -7.81 -4.70 8.27
N ILE A 66 -7.08 -5.31 7.33
CA ILE A 66 -6.10 -6.34 7.64
C ILE A 66 -4.76 -5.64 7.87
N ILE A 67 -4.30 -5.56 9.12
CA ILE A 67 -2.96 -5.06 9.43
C ILE A 67 -1.96 -6.07 8.86
N TYR A 68 -1.07 -5.61 8.00
CA TYR A 68 -0.02 -6.42 7.38
C TYR A 68 1.34 -5.82 7.68
N LYS A 69 2.22 -6.62 8.28
CA LYS A 69 3.61 -6.24 8.54
C LYS A 69 4.52 -7.24 7.84
N PHE A 70 5.42 -6.73 7.02
CA PHE A 70 6.42 -7.53 6.32
C PHE A 70 7.82 -7.12 6.75
N ARG A 71 8.72 -8.11 6.81
CA ARG A 71 10.16 -7.89 7.03
C ARG A 71 10.98 -8.94 6.27
N LYS A 72 12.12 -8.55 5.71
CA LYS A 72 13.10 -9.46 5.09
C LYS A 72 13.76 -10.41 6.12
N PRO A 73 14.20 -11.62 5.74
CA PRO A 73 14.24 -12.15 4.38
C PRO A 73 12.90 -12.73 3.88
N PHE A 74 11.94 -13.03 4.75
CA PHE A 74 10.50 -13.16 4.42
C PHE A 74 9.76 -13.52 5.72
N SER A 75 9.26 -12.52 6.44
CA SER A 75 8.50 -12.72 7.66
C SER A 75 7.28 -11.81 7.63
N VAL A 76 6.12 -12.38 7.92
CA VAL A 76 4.83 -11.71 7.76
C VAL A 76 4.04 -11.83 9.04
N TYR A 77 3.44 -10.73 9.47
CA TYR A 77 2.40 -10.71 10.49
C TYR A 77 1.13 -10.13 9.90
N MET A 78 0.02 -10.81 10.13
CA MET A 78 -1.31 -10.37 9.72
C MET A 78 -2.26 -10.36 10.90
N LYS A 79 -3.11 -9.34 10.98
CA LYS A 79 -4.19 -9.26 11.97
C LYS A 79 -5.43 -8.65 11.35
N TRP A 80 -6.56 -9.34 11.53
CA TRP A 80 -7.87 -8.87 11.11
C TRP A 80 -8.49 -8.06 12.25
N THR A 81 -8.76 -6.77 12.02
CA THR A 81 -9.37 -5.90 13.04
C THR A 81 -10.87 -5.73 12.87
N THR A 82 -11.43 -6.11 11.72
CA THR A 82 -12.87 -6.04 11.40
C THR A 82 -13.35 -7.32 10.73
N GLY A 83 -14.68 -7.46 10.55
CA GLY A 83 -15.29 -8.61 9.90
C GLY A 83 -15.46 -9.84 10.81
N LYS A 84 -15.76 -10.98 10.19
CA LYS A 84 -15.99 -12.26 10.91
C LYS A 84 -14.70 -12.84 11.47
N GLU A 85 -13.59 -12.48 10.85
CA GLU A 85 -12.22 -12.89 11.15
C GLU A 85 -11.57 -11.99 12.22
N LYS A 86 -12.32 -11.03 12.78
CA LYS A 86 -11.80 -10.10 13.79
C LYS A 86 -11.14 -10.85 14.95
N GLY A 87 -9.90 -10.47 15.25
CA GLY A 87 -9.10 -11.06 16.32
C GLY A 87 -8.28 -12.27 15.87
N ILE A 88 -8.39 -12.69 14.60
CA ILE A 88 -7.44 -13.65 14.03
C ILE A 88 -6.09 -12.95 13.84
N GLU A 89 -5.03 -13.63 14.25
CA GLU A 89 -3.65 -13.20 14.03
C GLU A 89 -2.86 -14.34 13.40
N VAL A 90 -2.03 -14.02 12.41
CA VAL A 90 -1.20 -14.99 11.70
C VAL A 90 0.23 -14.49 11.67
N ILE A 91 1.16 -15.37 12.04
CA ILE A 91 2.59 -15.14 11.97
C ILE A 91 3.21 -16.17 11.04
N PHE A 92 3.90 -15.68 10.01
CA PHE A 92 4.82 -16.45 9.20
C PHE A 92 6.26 -16.07 9.60
N PRO A 93 6.96 -16.93 10.36
CA PRO A 93 8.34 -16.68 10.76
C PRO A 93 9.29 -16.82 9.56
N LYS A 94 10.47 -16.24 9.70
CA LYS A 94 11.55 -16.30 8.71
C LYS A 94 11.79 -17.73 8.19
N PRO A 95 12.03 -17.92 6.87
CA PRO A 95 12.42 -19.21 6.30
C PRO A 95 13.63 -19.82 7.02
N GLY A 96 13.55 -21.11 7.35
CA GLY A 96 14.60 -21.87 8.05
C GLY A 96 14.29 -22.19 9.52
N ARG A 97 13.26 -21.58 10.13
CA ARG A 97 12.76 -21.99 11.45
C ARG A 97 11.46 -22.76 11.24
N GLN A 98 11.57 -24.07 10.98
CA GLN A 98 10.45 -25.03 10.84
C GLN A 98 9.25 -24.39 10.13
N ASP A 99 9.17 -24.43 8.79
CA ASP A 99 8.19 -23.78 7.91
C ASP A 99 6.72 -23.94 8.38
N ARG A 100 6.36 -23.21 9.42
CA ARG A 100 5.12 -23.35 10.17
C ARG A 100 4.51 -21.97 10.29
N LEU A 101 3.29 -21.89 9.81
CA LEU A 101 2.42 -20.76 10.00
C LEU A 101 1.78 -20.91 11.38
N VAL A 102 1.89 -19.89 12.21
CA VAL A 102 1.29 -19.84 13.54
C VAL A 102 0.05 -18.97 13.43
N ALA A 103 -1.12 -19.56 13.64
CA ALA A 103 -2.39 -18.85 13.60
C ALA A 103 -3.04 -18.84 14.98
N HIS A 104 -3.44 -17.67 15.45
CA HIS A 104 -4.26 -17.47 16.64
C HIS A 104 -5.67 -17.14 16.18
N LEU A 105 -6.65 -17.99 16.48
CA LEU A 105 -8.03 -17.87 15.99
C LEU A 105 -8.95 -17.16 17.00
N GLY A 106 -8.50 -16.02 17.54
CA GLY A 106 -9.26 -15.27 18.56
C GLY A 106 -9.48 -16.09 19.84
N LYS A 107 -10.68 -16.67 20.01
CA LYS A 107 -11.08 -17.41 21.23
C LYS A 107 -10.53 -18.84 21.33
N PHE A 108 -9.92 -19.38 20.28
CA PHE A 108 -9.38 -20.73 20.26
C PHE A 108 -7.85 -20.74 20.11
N ASN A 109 -7.22 -21.74 20.74
CA ASN A 109 -5.78 -21.90 20.87
C ASN A 109 -5.05 -22.01 19.52
N ILE A 110 -3.75 -21.67 19.59
CA ILE A 110 -2.77 -21.62 18.52
C ILE A 110 -2.82 -22.87 17.63
N ILE A 111 -3.07 -22.69 16.33
CA ILE A 111 -2.89 -23.75 15.33
C ILE A 111 -1.53 -23.56 14.67
N LEU A 112 -0.68 -24.57 14.81
CA LEU A 112 0.54 -24.71 14.01
C LEU A 112 0.17 -25.40 12.70
N CYS A 113 -0.05 -24.61 11.65
CA CYS A 113 -0.22 -25.15 10.31
C CYS A 113 1.16 -25.38 9.70
N GLY A 114 1.52 -26.63 9.43
CA GLY A 114 2.69 -26.96 8.63
C GLY A 114 2.51 -26.43 7.20
N PHE A 115 3.36 -25.51 6.77
CA PHE A 115 3.36 -25.04 5.39
C PHE A 115 4.38 -25.90 4.61
N ARG A 116 3.90 -26.96 3.95
CA ARG A 116 4.76 -27.75 3.05
C ARG A 116 4.94 -26.93 1.78
N SER A 117 6.04 -26.17 1.70
CA SER A 117 6.48 -25.57 0.44
C SER A 117 6.62 -26.69 -0.59
N GLY A 118 5.71 -26.73 -1.57
CA GLY A 118 6.02 -27.36 -2.84
C GLY A 118 7.25 -26.65 -3.40
N LYS A 119 8.28 -27.42 -3.77
CA LYS A 119 9.50 -26.87 -4.38
C LYS A 119 9.11 -25.89 -5.50
N PRO A 120 9.78 -24.73 -5.63
CA PRO A 120 9.71 -23.98 -6.89
C PRO A 120 10.35 -24.86 -7.96
N GLY A 121 9.52 -25.44 -8.83
CA GLY A 121 10.00 -26.06 -10.05
C GLY A 121 10.51 -24.97 -10.99
N LEU A 122 11.82 -25.01 -11.26
CA LEU A 122 12.38 -24.50 -12.51
C LEU A 122 11.89 -25.37 -13.68
#